data_AF-A0A061DP70-F1
#
_entry.id   AF-A0A061DP70-F1
#
_cell.length_a   1.000
_cell.length_b   1.000
_cell.length_c   1.000
_cell.angle_alpha   90.00
_cell.angle_beta   90.00
_cell.angle_gamma   90.00
#
_symmetry.space_group_name_H-M   'P 1'
#
loop_
_entity.id
_entity.type
_entity.pdbx_description
1 polymer ?
#
loop_
_entity_poly.entity_id
_entity_poly.type
_entity_poly.pdbx_seq_one_letter_code
_entity_poly.pdbx_strand_id
1 'polypeptide(L)'
;MPLLLTLRDRVRIRKEEEEKKSERERKKERIRAGKAFLQAKRIAEENEQQRLLALRKAEKEEERRAREKVLQKLEVDKLERKRAHGLPLESRAVKPSGPIIQEKKSSLPVKSVQKDEPMRECLRSLKHTYKDDHARVKRAFQTLLIYVGNVARMPDEEKFRKIRLGNPHFQERVGSLKGGIEFLELCGFERSEGSDFLIFPRDKVEIEVLNSAGSLLGSAITNPFFGLFEKMRED
;
A
#
# COMPACT_ATOMS: atom_id res chain seq x y z
N MET A 1 67.40 -21.45 -50.71
CA MET A 1 67.83 -22.61 -49.89
C MET A 1 66.90 -22.73 -48.70
N PRO A 2 65.93 -23.65 -48.68
CA PRO A 2 65.03 -23.82 -47.54
C PRO A 2 65.81 -24.43 -46.37
N LEU A 3 65.75 -23.78 -45.20
CA LEU A 3 66.35 -24.26 -43.96
C LEU A 3 65.66 -25.57 -43.53
N LEU A 4 66.38 -26.69 -43.60
CA LEU A 4 65.92 -27.96 -43.02
C LEU A 4 66.02 -27.86 -41.49
N LEU A 5 64.89 -27.67 -40.81
CA LEU A 5 64.85 -27.70 -39.34
C LEU A 5 65.33 -29.04 -38.81
N THR A 6 66.23 -28.99 -37.84
CA THR A 6 66.77 -30.18 -37.16
C THR A 6 65.68 -30.86 -36.31
N LEU A 7 65.85 -32.15 -35.99
CA LEU A 7 64.91 -32.90 -35.15
C LEU A 7 64.65 -32.20 -33.80
N ARG A 8 65.69 -31.55 -33.24
CA ARG A 8 65.65 -30.81 -31.97
C ARG A 8 64.76 -29.56 -32.06
N ASP A 9 64.80 -28.85 -33.19
CA ASP A 9 63.98 -27.66 -33.40
C ASP A 9 62.50 -28.03 -33.56
N ARG A 10 62.21 -29.16 -34.23
CA ARG A 10 60.84 -29.68 -34.38
C ARG A 10 60.20 -30.06 -33.03
N VAL A 11 60.98 -30.63 -32.11
CA VAL A 11 60.52 -30.96 -30.75
C VAL A 11 60.25 -29.70 -29.92
N ARG A 12 61.11 -28.68 -30.03
CA ARG A 12 60.91 -27.39 -29.34
C ARG A 12 59.65 -26.68 -29.84
N ILE A 13 59.46 -26.62 -31.16
CA ILE A 13 58.26 -26.02 -31.77
C ILE A 13 56.99 -26.75 -31.33
N ARG A 14 56.96 -28.09 -31.36
CA ARG A 14 55.81 -28.86 -30.85
C ARG A 14 55.52 -28.58 -29.38
N LYS A 15 56.55 -28.51 -28.53
CA LYS A 15 56.40 -28.22 -27.10
C LYS A 15 55.84 -26.82 -26.86
N GLU A 16 56.34 -25.82 -27.59
CA GLU A 16 55.81 -24.44 -27.52
C GLU A 16 54.37 -24.33 -28.05
N GLU A 17 54.01 -25.08 -29.10
CA GLU A 17 52.65 -25.15 -29.62
C GLU A 17 51.68 -25.80 -28.63
N GLU A 18 52.09 -26.89 -27.99
CA GLU A 18 51.32 -27.56 -26.93
C GLU A 18 51.16 -26.66 -25.70
N GLU A 19 52.22 -25.95 -25.29
CA GLU A 19 52.18 -25.02 -24.17
C GLU A 19 51.23 -23.85 -24.47
N LYS A 20 51.34 -23.22 -25.65
CA LYS A 20 50.40 -22.18 -26.12
C LYS A 20 48.96 -22.67 -26.20
N LYS A 21 48.74 -23.93 -26.61
CA LYS A 21 47.40 -24.55 -26.64
C LYS A 21 46.87 -24.75 -25.22
N SER A 22 47.70 -25.24 -24.30
CA SER A 22 47.34 -25.42 -22.89
C SER A 22 47.02 -24.09 -22.19
N GLU A 23 47.76 -23.02 -22.47
CA GLU A 23 47.49 -21.68 -21.93
C GLU A 23 46.18 -21.11 -22.46
N ARG A 24 45.88 -21.31 -23.75
CA ARG A 24 44.61 -20.91 -24.35
C ARG A 24 43.43 -21.64 -23.69
N GLU A 25 43.56 -22.94 -23.42
CA GLU A 25 42.51 -23.70 -22.72
C GLU A 25 42.33 -23.23 -21.28
N ARG A 26 43.42 -23.04 -20.50
CA ARG A 26 43.35 -22.48 -19.14
C ARG A 26 42.68 -21.10 -19.10
N LYS A 27 43.00 -20.23 -20.06
CA LYS A 27 42.37 -18.89 -20.16
C LYS A 27 40.88 -18.99 -20.49
N LYS A 28 40.47 -19.91 -21.37
CA LYS A 28 39.05 -20.18 -21.67
C LYS A 28 38.32 -20.73 -20.45
N GLU A 29 38.91 -21.66 -19.71
CA GLU A 29 38.33 -22.21 -18.48
C GLU A 29 38.14 -21.13 -17.42
N ARG A 30 39.11 -20.24 -17.21
CA ARG A 30 38.97 -19.11 -16.28
C ARG A 30 37.79 -18.20 -16.66
N ILE A 31 37.61 -17.93 -17.95
CA ILE A 31 36.50 -17.10 -18.43
C ILE A 31 35.16 -17.84 -18.27
N ARG A 32 35.11 -19.15 -18.57
CA ARG A 32 33.91 -19.98 -18.38
C ARG A 32 33.52 -20.06 -16.90
N ALA A 33 34.48 -20.32 -16.01
CA ALA A 33 34.27 -20.35 -14.58
C ALA A 33 33.76 -18.99 -14.05
N GLY A 34 34.34 -17.87 -14.51
CA GLY A 34 33.85 -16.54 -14.15
C GLY A 34 32.41 -16.27 -14.61
N LYS A 35 32.05 -16.68 -15.83
CA LYS A 35 30.68 -16.57 -16.34
C LYS A 35 29.70 -17.46 -15.57
N ALA A 36 30.08 -18.70 -15.30
CA ALA A 36 29.26 -19.64 -14.53
C ALA A 36 29.03 -19.14 -13.09
N PHE A 37 30.04 -18.57 -12.46
CA PHE A 37 29.93 -17.96 -11.14
C PHE A 37 28.93 -16.79 -11.12
N LEU A 38 29.03 -15.87 -12.08
CA LEU A 38 28.10 -14.75 -12.20
C LEU A 38 26.66 -15.22 -12.48
N GLN A 39 26.49 -16.25 -13.29
CA GLN A 39 25.19 -16.83 -13.58
C GLN A 39 24.60 -17.52 -12.34
N ALA A 40 25.39 -18.29 -11.61
CA ALA A 40 24.98 -18.93 -10.37
C ALA A 40 24.57 -17.89 -9.30
N LYS A 41 25.31 -16.79 -9.20
CA LYS A 41 24.98 -15.68 -8.30
C LYS A 41 23.61 -15.06 -8.63
N ARG A 42 23.33 -14.80 -9.91
CA ARG A 42 22.01 -14.27 -10.34
C ARG A 42 20.88 -15.23 -10.02
N ILE A 43 21.06 -16.52 -10.30
CA ILE A 43 20.05 -17.54 -10.01
C ILE A 43 19.80 -17.65 -8.49
N ALA A 44 20.84 -17.55 -7.67
CA ALA A 44 20.69 -17.55 -6.21
C ALA A 44 19.89 -16.32 -5.73
N GLU A 45 20.23 -15.13 -6.20
CA GLU A 45 19.51 -13.88 -5.87
C GLU A 45 18.03 -13.94 -6.31
N GLU A 46 17.75 -14.43 -7.52
CA GLU A 46 16.37 -14.60 -8.00
C GLU A 46 15.59 -15.62 -7.14
N ASN A 47 16.21 -16.74 -6.76
CA ASN A 47 15.58 -17.73 -5.89
C ASN A 47 15.29 -17.17 -4.49
N GLU A 48 16.17 -16.33 -3.94
CA GLU A 48 15.92 -15.63 -2.67
C GLU A 48 14.74 -14.66 -2.78
N GLN A 49 14.69 -13.87 -3.85
CA GLN A 49 13.57 -12.96 -4.11
C GLN A 49 12.25 -13.71 -4.28
N GLN A 50 12.25 -14.83 -5.01
CA GLN A 50 11.07 -15.68 -5.17
C GLN A 50 10.57 -16.23 -3.83
N ARG A 51 11.47 -16.68 -2.95
CA ARG A 51 11.11 -17.13 -1.59
C ARG A 51 10.48 -16.03 -0.76
N LEU A 52 11.04 -14.82 -0.78
CA LEU A 52 10.47 -13.68 -0.05
C LEU A 52 9.07 -13.30 -0.55
N LEU A 53 8.88 -13.30 -1.87
CA LEU A 53 7.56 -13.04 -2.46
C LEU A 53 6.55 -14.13 -2.12
N ALA A 54 6.98 -15.41 -2.11
CA ALA A 54 6.13 -16.53 -1.72
C ALA A 54 5.70 -16.43 -0.25
N LEU A 55 6.63 -16.10 0.66
CA LEU A 55 6.32 -15.88 2.08
C LEU A 55 5.28 -14.77 2.27
N ARG A 56 5.47 -13.62 1.61
CA ARG A 56 4.52 -12.51 1.69
C ARG A 56 3.13 -12.86 1.12
N LYS A 57 3.08 -13.68 0.07
CA LYS A 57 1.81 -14.19 -0.48
C LYS A 57 1.13 -15.16 0.48
N ALA A 58 1.89 -16.08 1.07
CA ALA A 58 1.38 -17.06 2.03
C ALA A 58 0.82 -16.37 3.29
N GLU A 59 1.55 -15.40 3.86
CA GLU A 59 1.10 -14.59 5.00
C GLU A 59 -0.23 -13.87 4.70
N LYS A 60 -0.33 -13.24 3.52
CA LYS A 60 -1.55 -12.55 3.10
C LYS A 60 -2.71 -13.51 2.87
N GLU A 61 -2.45 -14.72 2.38
CA GLU A 61 -3.47 -15.74 2.19
C GLU A 61 -3.94 -16.31 3.54
N GLU A 62 -3.02 -16.53 4.48
CA GLU A 62 -3.34 -16.96 5.83
C GLU A 62 -4.19 -15.91 6.57
N GLU A 63 -3.84 -14.62 6.43
CA GLU A 63 -4.64 -13.53 6.98
C GLU A 63 -6.06 -13.51 6.40
N ARG A 64 -6.22 -13.73 5.07
CA ARG A 64 -7.55 -13.83 4.45
C ARG A 64 -8.34 -15.01 5.00
N ARG A 65 -7.72 -16.19 5.09
CA ARG A 65 -8.36 -17.40 5.65
C ARG A 65 -8.75 -17.19 7.12
N ALA A 66 -7.93 -16.52 7.91
CA ALA A 66 -8.25 -16.17 9.29
C ALA A 66 -9.47 -15.24 9.37
N ARG A 67 -9.51 -14.19 8.53
CA ARG A 67 -10.65 -13.27 8.43
C ARG A 67 -11.93 -13.98 8.00
N GLU A 68 -11.87 -14.87 7.00
CA GLU A 68 -13.02 -15.66 6.55
C GLU A 68 -13.56 -16.57 7.67
N LYS A 69 -12.67 -17.23 8.43
CA LYS A 69 -13.06 -18.03 9.60
C LYS A 69 -13.75 -17.19 10.68
N VAL A 70 -13.28 -15.97 10.93
CA VAL A 70 -13.92 -15.06 11.90
C VAL A 70 -15.31 -14.65 11.42
N LEU A 71 -15.47 -14.34 10.13
CA LEU A 71 -16.76 -14.00 9.55
C LEU A 71 -17.76 -15.17 9.63
N GLN A 72 -17.33 -16.38 9.30
CA GLN A 72 -18.17 -17.58 9.42
C GLN A 72 -18.60 -17.83 10.87
N LYS A 73 -17.69 -17.66 11.84
CA LYS A 73 -18.04 -17.77 13.26
C LYS A 73 -19.08 -16.74 13.69
N LEU A 74 -18.95 -15.48 13.24
CA LEU A 74 -19.93 -14.44 13.51
C LEU A 74 -21.30 -14.76 12.89
N GLU A 75 -21.33 -15.38 11.71
CA GLU A 75 -22.58 -15.77 11.05
C GLU A 75 -23.28 -16.94 11.75
N VAL A 76 -22.52 -17.95 12.19
CA VAL A 76 -23.04 -19.05 13.01
C VAL A 76 -23.56 -18.53 14.34
N ASP A 77 -22.82 -17.68 15.05
CA ASP A 77 -23.24 -17.08 16.31
C ASP A 77 -24.50 -16.20 16.14
N LYS A 78 -24.62 -15.51 14.99
CA LYS A 78 -25.83 -14.77 14.61
C LYS A 78 -27.02 -15.70 14.37
N LEU A 79 -26.80 -16.88 13.77
CA LEU A 79 -27.84 -17.90 13.54
C LEU A 79 -28.24 -18.61 14.84
N GLU A 80 -27.29 -18.93 15.71
CA GLU A 80 -27.54 -19.51 17.03
C GLU A 80 -28.31 -18.55 17.92
N ARG A 81 -27.95 -17.26 17.96
CA ARG A 81 -28.74 -16.23 18.65
C ARG A 81 -30.15 -16.08 18.08
N LYS A 82 -30.32 -16.19 16.75
CA LYS A 82 -31.64 -16.20 16.11
C LYS A 82 -32.46 -17.44 16.50
N ARG A 83 -31.84 -18.61 16.60
CA ARG A 83 -32.50 -19.86 17.03
C ARG A 83 -32.86 -19.83 18.53
N ALA A 84 -31.98 -19.30 19.37
CA ALA A 84 -32.20 -19.19 20.82
C ALA A 84 -33.27 -18.13 21.18
N HIS A 85 -33.45 -17.09 20.36
CA HIS A 85 -34.46 -16.05 20.57
C HIS A 85 -35.87 -16.36 20.03
N GLY A 86 -36.12 -17.55 19.46
CA GLY A 86 -37.47 -18.07 19.20
C GLY A 86 -38.45 -17.13 18.49
N LEU A 87 -38.11 -16.63 17.29
CA LEU A 87 -39.07 -15.89 16.44
C LEU A 87 -39.69 -16.81 15.35
N PRO A 88 -41.02 -17.01 15.33
CA PRO A 88 -41.72 -17.65 14.23
C PRO A 88 -41.82 -16.73 13.00
N LEU A 89 -41.67 -17.35 11.83
CA LEU A 89 -41.87 -16.75 10.52
C LEU A 89 -43.36 -16.69 10.21
N GLU A 90 -43.93 -15.48 10.04
CA GLU A 90 -45.22 -15.34 9.35
C GLU A 90 -44.95 -15.01 7.89
N SER A 91 -45.32 -15.95 7.02
CA SER A 91 -45.26 -15.83 5.58
C SER A 91 -46.39 -14.94 5.08
N ARG A 92 -46.06 -13.81 4.44
CA ARG A 92 -46.92 -13.24 3.41
C ARG A 92 -46.10 -12.82 2.20
N ALA A 93 -46.20 -13.64 1.16
CA ALA A 93 -45.70 -13.32 -0.17
C ALA A 93 -46.60 -12.25 -0.81
N VAL A 94 -46.03 -11.07 -1.08
CA VAL A 94 -46.41 -10.18 -2.18
C VAL A 94 -45.11 -9.64 -2.82
N LYS A 95 -45.15 -9.51 -4.15
CA LYS A 95 -44.09 -9.24 -5.15
C LYS A 95 -43.23 -7.98 -4.89
N PRO A 96 -42.10 -7.80 -5.61
CA PRO A 96 -40.83 -7.36 -5.03
C PRO A 96 -40.71 -5.84 -4.94
N SER A 97 -40.58 -5.34 -3.71
CA SER A 97 -39.91 -4.09 -3.40
C SER A 97 -38.69 -4.43 -2.53
N GLY A 98 -37.53 -3.89 -2.90
CA GLY A 98 -36.24 -4.24 -2.29
C GLY A 98 -36.23 -4.00 -0.77
N PRO A 99 -35.54 -4.84 0.02
CA PRO A 99 -35.57 -4.68 1.47
C PRO A 99 -34.55 -3.63 1.91
N ILE A 100 -35.12 -2.47 2.24
CA ILE A 100 -34.83 -1.61 3.38
C ILE A 100 -33.99 -2.33 4.45
N ILE A 101 -32.76 -1.86 4.62
CA ILE A 101 -31.86 -2.24 5.71
C ILE A 101 -32.33 -1.49 6.95
N GLN A 102 -33.10 -2.15 7.82
CA GLN A 102 -33.32 -1.65 9.17
C GLN A 102 -32.15 -2.03 10.07
N GLU A 103 -31.29 -1.03 10.21
CA GLU A 103 -30.54 -0.64 11.40
C GLU A 103 -30.80 -1.48 12.65
N LYS A 104 -29.78 -2.26 13.05
CA LYS A 104 -29.60 -2.61 14.45
C LYS A 104 -28.59 -1.62 15.02
N LYS A 105 -29.12 -0.55 15.62
CA LYS A 105 -28.44 0.40 16.49
C LYS A 105 -27.68 -0.36 17.57
N SER A 106 -26.38 -0.56 17.35
CA SER A 106 -25.41 -0.55 18.45
C SER A 106 -24.93 0.90 18.55
N SER A 107 -25.40 1.57 19.59
CA SER A 107 -25.03 2.91 20.00
C SER A 107 -23.50 3.13 20.00
N LEU A 108 -22.99 3.84 18.99
CA LEU A 108 -21.66 4.46 18.95
C LEU A 108 -21.73 5.79 18.14
N PRO A 109 -20.82 6.74 18.37
CA PRO A 109 -21.13 8.18 18.39
C PRO A 109 -21.51 8.77 17.02
N VAL A 110 -22.68 9.40 16.96
CA VAL A 110 -23.25 10.14 15.80
C VAL A 110 -22.33 11.24 15.21
N LYS A 111 -21.25 11.60 15.89
CA LYS A 111 -20.30 12.64 15.44
C LYS A 111 -19.36 12.19 14.31
N SER A 112 -18.99 10.91 14.22
CA SER A 112 -18.00 10.45 13.24
C SER A 112 -18.57 10.42 11.81
N VAL A 113 -19.84 10.04 11.65
CA VAL A 113 -20.52 9.99 10.34
C VAL A 113 -20.66 11.38 9.69
N GLN A 114 -20.73 12.45 10.49
CA GLN A 114 -20.90 13.83 9.99
C GLN A 114 -19.66 14.35 9.25
N LYS A 115 -18.45 13.89 9.63
CA LYS A 115 -17.18 14.37 9.03
C LYS A 115 -16.76 13.58 7.80
N ASP A 116 -17.31 12.38 7.61
CA ASP A 116 -16.93 11.49 6.50
C ASP A 116 -17.30 12.06 5.13
N GLU A 117 -18.46 12.73 4.99
CA GLU A 117 -18.89 13.29 3.71
C GLU A 117 -18.05 14.52 3.28
N PRO A 118 -17.78 15.50 4.17
CA PRO A 118 -16.80 16.54 3.88
C PRO A 118 -15.42 16.00 3.50
N MET A 119 -14.95 14.96 4.18
CA MET A 119 -13.67 14.31 3.86
C MET A 119 -13.69 13.69 2.45
N ARG A 120 -14.79 13.02 2.08
CA ARG A 120 -14.98 12.46 0.73
C ARG A 120 -14.97 13.56 -0.33
N GLU A 121 -15.65 14.68 -0.07
CA GLU A 121 -15.67 15.82 -0.98
C GLU A 121 -14.28 16.43 -1.15
N CYS A 122 -13.50 16.65 -0.08
CA CYS A 122 -12.11 17.13 -0.22
C CYS A 122 -11.27 16.21 -1.11
N LEU A 123 -11.37 14.88 -0.91
CA LEU A 123 -10.63 13.90 -1.71
C LEU A 123 -11.10 13.86 -3.18
N ARG A 124 -12.42 14.00 -3.41
CA ARG A 124 -13.03 14.07 -4.75
C ARG A 124 -12.58 15.34 -5.48
N SER A 125 -12.70 16.49 -4.84
CA SER A 125 -12.26 17.79 -5.34
C SER A 125 -10.77 17.79 -5.66
N LEU A 126 -9.92 17.19 -4.82
CA LEU A 126 -8.48 17.09 -5.07
C LEU A 126 -8.18 16.22 -6.31
N LYS A 127 -8.89 15.10 -6.46
CA LYS A 127 -8.75 14.22 -7.63
C LYS A 127 -9.26 14.86 -8.92
N HIS A 128 -10.33 15.65 -8.85
CA HIS A 128 -10.89 16.36 -10.00
C HIS A 128 -10.01 17.54 -10.43
N THR A 129 -9.53 18.34 -9.47
CA THR A 129 -8.68 19.51 -9.73
C THR A 129 -7.38 19.15 -10.42
N TYR A 130 -6.78 18.01 -10.05
CA TYR A 130 -5.51 17.53 -10.59
C TYR A 130 -5.71 16.26 -11.43
N LYS A 131 -6.79 16.20 -12.24
CA LYS A 131 -7.13 15.05 -13.08
C LYS A 131 -6.00 14.64 -14.04
N ASP A 132 -5.18 15.58 -14.47
CA ASP A 132 -4.08 15.32 -15.41
C ASP A 132 -2.77 14.89 -14.70
N ASP A 133 -2.70 15.02 -13.37
CA ASP A 133 -1.53 14.66 -12.55
C ASP A 133 -1.90 13.69 -11.41
N HIS A 134 -2.36 12.50 -11.82
CA HIS A 134 -2.70 11.42 -10.89
C HIS A 134 -1.53 11.01 -9.98
N ALA A 135 -0.29 11.17 -10.44
CA ALA A 135 0.90 10.85 -9.65
C ALA A 135 1.05 11.81 -8.46
N ARG A 136 0.80 13.11 -8.66
CA ARG A 136 0.80 14.10 -7.58
C ARG A 136 -0.36 13.87 -6.61
N VAL A 137 -1.57 13.60 -7.10
CA VAL A 137 -2.73 13.26 -6.25
C VAL A 137 -2.45 12.03 -5.38
N LYS A 138 -1.90 10.98 -5.98
CA LYS A 138 -1.55 9.75 -5.24
C LYS A 138 -0.51 10.00 -4.16
N ARG A 139 0.54 10.79 -4.45
CA ARG A 139 1.57 11.19 -3.47
C ARG A 139 0.97 12.00 -2.32
N ALA A 140 0.01 12.87 -2.61
CA ALA A 140 -0.73 13.64 -1.60
C ALA A 140 -1.50 12.72 -0.66
N PHE A 141 -2.32 11.81 -1.21
CA PHE A 141 -3.10 10.87 -0.42
C PHE A 141 -2.22 9.94 0.42
N GLN A 142 -1.10 9.48 -0.11
CA GLN A 142 -0.12 8.69 0.66
C GLN A 142 0.46 9.50 1.82
N THR A 143 0.76 10.77 1.60
CA THR A 143 1.31 11.65 2.65
C THR A 143 0.26 11.94 3.73
N LEU A 144 -0.98 12.23 3.35
CA LEU A 144 -2.11 12.39 4.27
C LEU A 144 -2.34 11.12 5.11
N LEU A 145 -2.27 9.94 4.46
CA LEU A 145 -2.43 8.66 5.14
C LEU A 145 -1.32 8.40 6.16
N ILE A 146 -0.09 8.83 5.88
CA ILE A 146 1.02 8.74 6.84
C ILE A 146 0.73 9.64 8.05
N TYR A 147 0.29 10.88 7.86
CA TYR A 147 0.01 11.78 8.99
C TYR A 147 -1.12 11.25 9.88
N VAL A 148 -2.27 10.92 9.29
CA VAL A 148 -3.42 10.37 10.01
C VAL A 148 -3.07 9.02 10.66
N GLY A 149 -2.41 8.14 9.92
CA GLY A 149 -2.02 6.81 10.40
C GLY A 149 -0.94 6.81 11.47
N ASN A 150 -0.09 7.83 11.53
CA ASN A 150 0.88 7.99 12.62
C ASN A 150 0.19 8.42 13.92
N VAL A 151 -0.74 9.38 13.84
CA VAL A 151 -1.53 9.84 15.00
C VAL A 151 -2.44 8.71 15.52
N ALA A 152 -3.08 7.95 14.62
CA ALA A 152 -3.96 6.84 15.01
C ALA A 152 -3.21 5.69 15.71
N ARG A 153 -1.96 5.40 15.30
CA ARG A 153 -1.15 4.31 15.87
C ARG A 153 -0.42 4.71 17.15
N MET A 154 0.07 5.93 17.20
CA MET A 154 0.87 6.45 18.31
C MET A 154 0.30 7.81 18.73
N PRO A 155 -0.87 7.83 19.39
CA PRO A 155 -1.52 9.07 19.75
C PRO A 155 -0.65 9.88 20.71
N ASP A 156 0.07 9.31 21.67
CA ASP A 156 0.77 10.10 22.70
C ASP A 156 2.04 10.82 22.21
N GLU A 157 2.56 10.42 21.05
CA GLU A 157 3.81 10.94 20.51
C GLU A 157 3.65 12.34 19.89
N GLU A 158 4.32 13.34 20.49
CA GLU A 158 4.23 14.75 20.06
C GLU A 158 4.72 15.01 18.63
N LYS A 159 5.74 14.28 18.16
CA LYS A 159 6.31 14.50 16.82
C LYS A 159 5.31 14.22 15.71
N PHE A 160 4.31 13.36 15.94
CA PHE A 160 3.27 13.05 14.95
C PHE A 160 2.07 14.00 15.05
N ARG A 161 1.95 14.74 16.15
CA ARG A 161 0.90 15.74 16.37
C ARG A 161 1.25 17.10 15.80
N LYS A 162 2.47 17.34 15.33
CA LYS A 162 2.92 18.66 14.86
C LYS A 162 3.46 18.59 13.44
N ILE A 163 2.82 19.31 12.53
CA ILE A 163 3.23 19.43 11.13
C ILE A 163 3.67 20.87 10.86
N ARG A 164 4.85 21.05 10.27
CA ARG A 164 5.35 22.36 9.83
C ARG A 164 4.75 22.72 8.48
N LEU A 165 3.95 23.78 8.42
CA LEU A 165 3.41 24.30 7.16
C LEU A 165 4.53 24.82 6.26
N GLY A 166 5.59 25.41 6.81
CA GLY A 166 6.75 25.86 6.02
C GLY A 166 7.66 24.77 5.47
N ASN A 167 7.40 23.48 5.73
CA ASN A 167 8.24 22.40 5.22
C ASN A 167 8.04 22.25 3.69
N PRO A 168 9.10 22.36 2.86
CA PRO A 168 8.98 22.24 1.41
C PRO A 168 8.34 20.93 0.95
N HIS A 169 8.65 19.81 1.62
CA HIS A 169 8.04 18.51 1.29
C HIS A 169 6.56 18.44 1.63
N PHE A 170 6.14 19.12 2.70
CA PHE A 170 4.73 19.22 3.05
C PHE A 170 3.99 20.09 2.02
N GLN A 171 4.55 21.25 1.68
CA GLN A 171 3.98 22.16 0.69
C GLN A 171 3.85 21.53 -0.70
N GLU A 172 4.90 20.88 -1.19
CA GLU A 172 4.88 20.22 -2.50
C GLU A 172 3.79 19.14 -2.58
N ARG A 173 3.61 18.35 -1.52
CA ARG A 173 2.75 17.15 -1.54
C ARG A 173 1.32 17.41 -1.11
N VAL A 174 1.08 18.29 -0.14
CA VAL A 174 -0.22 18.49 0.50
C VAL A 174 -0.57 19.97 0.61
N GLY A 175 0.34 20.81 1.09
CA GLY A 175 0.07 22.23 1.37
C GLY A 175 -0.28 23.07 0.13
N SER A 176 0.28 22.74 -1.03
CA SER A 176 -0.02 23.41 -2.32
C SER A 176 -1.29 22.90 -3.00
N LEU A 177 -1.93 21.85 -2.47
CA LEU A 177 -3.11 21.25 -3.05
C LEU A 177 -4.37 21.79 -2.36
N LYS A 178 -5.29 22.33 -3.16
CA LYS A 178 -6.60 22.77 -2.67
C LYS A 178 -7.35 21.56 -2.08
N GLY A 179 -7.73 21.66 -0.80
CA GLY A 179 -8.37 20.58 -0.04
C GLY A 179 -7.42 19.70 0.77
N GLY A 180 -6.08 19.83 0.60
CA GLY A 180 -5.11 19.04 1.37
C GLY A 180 -5.04 19.43 2.85
N ILE A 181 -5.03 20.74 3.14
CA ILE A 181 -5.04 21.28 4.50
C ILE A 181 -6.43 21.10 5.14
N GLU A 182 -7.49 21.41 4.39
CA GLU A 182 -8.88 21.24 4.82
C GLU A 182 -9.17 19.79 5.24
N PHE A 183 -8.65 18.80 4.51
CA PHE A 183 -8.76 17.39 4.90
C PHE A 183 -8.10 17.12 6.27
N LEU A 184 -6.94 17.71 6.56
CA LEU A 184 -6.29 17.57 7.86
C LEU A 184 -7.09 18.26 8.96
N GLU A 185 -7.69 19.42 8.68
CA GLU A 185 -8.58 20.12 9.61
C GLU A 185 -9.81 19.28 9.96
N LEU A 186 -10.43 18.64 8.96
CA LEU A 186 -11.53 17.69 9.17
C LEU A 186 -11.11 16.48 10.01
N CYS A 187 -9.87 16.04 9.90
CA CYS A 187 -9.32 14.96 10.74
C CYS A 187 -9.09 15.38 12.19
N GLY A 188 -9.10 16.69 12.50
CA GLY A 188 -8.89 17.23 13.85
C GLY A 188 -7.56 17.96 14.05
N PHE A 189 -6.80 18.24 12.99
CA PHE A 189 -5.66 19.13 13.10
C PHE A 189 -6.13 20.60 13.15
N GLU A 190 -5.56 21.39 14.05
CA GLU A 190 -5.86 22.81 14.20
C GLU A 190 -4.67 23.66 13.75
N ARG A 191 -4.93 24.76 13.06
CA ARG A 191 -3.90 25.73 12.72
C ARG A 191 -3.55 26.56 13.96
N SER A 192 -2.27 26.58 14.32
CA SER A 192 -1.83 27.39 15.47
C SER A 192 -1.87 28.88 15.12
N GLU A 193 -2.64 29.66 15.88
CA GLU A 193 -2.70 31.11 15.74
C GLU A 193 -1.32 31.73 16.06
N GLY A 194 -0.63 32.22 15.03
CA GLY A 194 0.68 32.87 15.16
C GLY A 194 1.90 31.97 14.88
N SER A 195 1.71 30.68 14.57
CA SER A 195 2.82 29.83 14.13
C SER A 195 2.45 29.01 12.89
N ASP A 196 3.38 28.85 11.94
CA ASP A 196 3.19 28.08 10.69
C ASP A 196 3.18 26.56 10.95
N PHE A 197 2.36 26.12 11.90
CA PHE A 197 2.21 24.74 12.31
C PHE A 197 0.75 24.32 12.35
N LEU A 198 0.52 23.09 11.91
CA LEU A 198 -0.71 22.35 12.12
C LEU A 198 -0.49 21.43 13.32
N ILE A 199 -1.34 21.54 14.35
CA ILE A 199 -1.19 20.83 15.62
C ILE A 199 -2.42 19.96 15.86
N PHE A 200 -2.22 18.72 16.29
CA PHE A 200 -3.28 17.80 16.68
C PHE A 200 -3.45 17.83 18.21
N PRO A 201 -4.54 18.40 18.76
CA PRO A 201 -4.74 18.53 20.20
C PRO A 201 -4.74 17.19 20.93
N ARG A 202 -4.19 17.16 22.15
CA ARG A 202 -4.17 15.95 23.01
C ARG A 202 -5.56 15.49 23.43
N ASP A 203 -6.43 16.45 23.70
CA ASP A 203 -7.73 16.17 24.30
C ASP A 203 -8.80 15.79 23.28
N LYS A 204 -8.51 15.93 21.97
CA LYS A 204 -9.48 15.76 20.88
C LYS A 204 -9.15 14.60 19.92
N VAL A 205 -8.40 13.59 20.38
CA VAL A 205 -8.07 12.43 19.53
C VAL A 205 -9.28 11.51 19.38
N GLU A 206 -10.07 11.74 18.33
CA GLU A 206 -11.16 10.87 17.89
C GLU A 206 -10.60 9.75 17.00
N ILE A 207 -10.18 8.64 17.61
CA ILE A 207 -9.57 7.48 16.90
C ILE A 207 -10.50 6.94 15.79
N GLU A 208 -11.82 6.95 16.02
CA GLU A 208 -12.80 6.53 15.01
C GLU A 208 -12.74 7.38 13.75
N VAL A 209 -12.66 8.71 13.89
CA VAL A 209 -12.56 9.64 12.76
C VAL A 209 -11.25 9.44 12.00
N LEU A 210 -10.14 9.20 12.71
CA LEU A 210 -8.85 8.91 12.07
C LEU A 210 -8.88 7.57 11.30
N ASN A 211 -9.56 6.56 11.84
CA ASN A 211 -9.72 5.27 11.17
C ASN A 211 -10.61 5.40 9.92
N SER A 212 -11.72 6.13 10.01
CA SER A 212 -12.57 6.46 8.85
C SER A 212 -11.77 7.21 7.79
N ALA A 213 -11.08 8.28 8.15
CA ALA A 213 -10.22 9.06 7.26
C ALA A 213 -9.15 8.20 6.59
N GLY A 214 -8.49 7.32 7.35
CA GLY A 214 -7.51 6.36 6.83
C GLY A 214 -8.12 5.38 5.82
N SER A 215 -9.31 4.86 6.10
CA SER A 215 -10.05 3.99 5.18
C SER A 215 -10.48 4.71 3.89
N LEU A 216 -10.93 5.97 4.01
CA LEU A 216 -11.28 6.84 2.88
C LEU A 216 -10.07 7.09 1.97
N LEU A 217 -8.93 7.47 2.55
CA LEU A 217 -7.67 7.67 1.83
C LEU A 217 -7.21 6.38 1.16
N GLY A 218 -7.26 5.25 1.87
CA GLY A 218 -6.92 3.94 1.31
C GLY A 218 -7.80 3.59 0.10
N SER A 219 -9.09 3.85 0.20
CA SER A 219 -10.05 3.67 -0.88
C SER A 219 -9.77 4.64 -2.04
N ALA A 220 -9.45 5.91 -1.78
CA ALA A 220 -9.12 6.89 -2.81
C ALA A 220 -7.86 6.55 -3.60
N ILE A 221 -6.87 5.93 -2.96
CA ILE A 221 -5.61 5.49 -3.60
C ILE A 221 -5.82 4.21 -4.43
N THR A 222 -6.62 3.27 -3.93
CA THR A 222 -6.78 1.93 -4.53
C THR A 222 -7.91 1.86 -5.54
N ASN A 223 -8.95 2.69 -5.41
CA ASN A 223 -10.12 2.69 -6.27
C ASN A 223 -10.03 3.80 -7.35
N PRO A 224 -9.88 3.43 -8.63
CA PRO A 224 -9.93 4.37 -9.74
C PRO A 224 -11.22 5.17 -9.80
N PHE A 225 -12.34 4.61 -9.32
CA PHE A 225 -13.68 5.20 -9.35
C PHE A 225 -14.06 5.95 -8.07
N PHE A 226 -13.11 6.19 -7.15
CA PHE A 226 -13.40 6.93 -5.92
C PHE A 226 -14.02 8.30 -6.23
N GLY A 227 -15.24 8.54 -5.71
CA GLY A 227 -15.99 9.79 -5.84
C GLY A 227 -16.75 10.01 -7.16
N LEU A 228 -16.76 9.03 -8.09
CA LEU A 228 -17.37 9.17 -9.44
C LEU A 228 -18.89 8.91 -9.50
N PHE A 229 -19.50 8.38 -8.43
CA PHE A 229 -20.93 8.03 -8.40
C PHE A 229 -21.76 8.94 -7.52
N GLU A 230 -21.77 10.25 -7.81
CA GLU A 230 -22.72 11.17 -7.20
C GLU A 230 -23.19 12.22 -8.22
N LYS A 231 -23.79 11.72 -9.29
CA LYS A 231 -24.72 12.47 -10.11
C LYS A 231 -25.94 11.58 -10.29
N MET A 232 -26.91 11.72 -9.39
CA MET A 232 -28.35 11.51 -9.56
C MET A 232 -29.04 11.58 -8.19
N ARG A 233 -29.13 12.79 -7.62
CA ARG A 233 -30.19 13.17 -6.68
C ARG A 233 -30.23 14.70 -6.57
N GLU A 234 -30.95 15.27 -7.53
CA GLU A 234 -31.46 16.64 -7.72
C GLU A 234 -31.87 16.59 -9.20
N ASP A 235 -33.14 16.48 -9.61
CA ASP A 235 -34.42 16.97 -9.07
C ASP A 235 -35.55 15.91 -9.16
#